data_AF-A0ABD2NL77-F1
#
_entry.id   AF-A0ABD2NL77-F1
#
_cell.length_a   1.000
_cell.length_b   1.000
_cell.length_c   1.000
_cell.angle_alpha   90.00
_cell.angle_beta   90.00
_cell.angle_gamma   90.00
#
_symmetry.space_group_name_H-M   'P 1'
#
loop_
_entity.id
_entity.type
_entity.pdbx_description
1 polymer ?
#
loop_
_entity_poly.entity_id
_entity_poly.type
_entity_poly.pdbx_seq_one_letter_code
_entity_poly.pdbx_strand_id
1 'polypeptide(L)'
;SPRDEPDHFGINRTFKNAINAVKTAPGADIGTDHCPVIARICVKLKKAKKKPRSIDVRKIIDKKTKKELEEDFARSFGGIANGTQEIKEMWQKLKKIFNEASEKHLKAKRKLDK
;
A
#
# COMPACT_ATOMS: atom_id res chain seq x y z
N SER A 1 27.82 -37.21 -15.31
CA SER A 1 27.56 -35.83 -14.88
C SER A 1 26.59 -35.85 -13.72
N PRO A 2 26.79 -35.01 -12.68
CA PRO A 2 25.81 -34.85 -11.62
C PRO A 2 24.50 -34.34 -12.24
N ARG A 3 23.36 -34.85 -11.76
CA ARG A 3 22.06 -34.24 -12.04
C ARG A 3 21.84 -33.24 -10.93
N ASP A 4 21.75 -31.96 -11.27
CA ASP A 4 21.39 -30.93 -10.29
C ASP A 4 20.00 -31.22 -9.73
N GLU A 5 19.88 -31.14 -8.40
CA GLU A 5 18.60 -31.35 -7.74
C GLU A 5 17.68 -30.17 -8.06
N PRO A 6 16.45 -30.40 -8.54
CA PRO A 6 15.57 -29.31 -8.90
C PRO A 6 15.15 -28.50 -7.67
N ASP A 7 15.05 -27.18 -7.85
CA ASP A 7 14.56 -26.30 -6.80
C ASP A 7 13.11 -26.64 -6.42
N HIS A 8 12.72 -26.44 -5.16
CA HIS A 8 11.37 -26.73 -4.69
C HIS A 8 10.63 -25.43 -4.35
N PHE A 9 9.34 -25.33 -4.68
CA PHE A 9 8.47 -24.25 -4.21
C PHE A 9 7.35 -24.79 -3.32
N GLY A 10 7.14 -24.14 -2.18
CA GLY A 10 6.11 -24.51 -1.22
C GLY A 10 4.74 -23.91 -1.58
N ILE A 11 3.69 -24.70 -1.41
CA ILE A 11 2.30 -24.22 -1.46
C ILE A 11 1.54 -24.71 -0.24
N ASN A 12 0.61 -23.89 0.28
CA ASN A 12 -0.32 -24.36 1.30
C ASN A 12 -1.23 -25.46 0.72
N ARG A 13 -1.43 -26.53 1.49
CA ARG A 13 -2.20 -27.73 1.09
C ARG A 13 -3.57 -27.41 0.51
N THR A 14 -4.25 -26.38 1.01
CA THR A 14 -5.57 -25.95 0.53
C THR A 14 -5.56 -25.48 -0.93
N PHE A 15 -4.43 -24.97 -1.41
CA PHE A 15 -4.28 -24.49 -2.80
C PHE A 15 -3.64 -25.52 -3.73
N LYS A 16 -3.36 -26.74 -3.26
CA LYS A 16 -2.75 -27.80 -4.07
C LYS A 16 -3.54 -28.08 -5.36
N ASN A 17 -4.87 -28.04 -5.26
CA ASN A 17 -5.77 -28.27 -6.40
C ASN A 17 -5.74 -27.14 -7.45
N ALA A 18 -5.14 -25.99 -7.13
CA ALA A 18 -4.96 -24.89 -8.07
C ALA A 18 -3.67 -25.02 -8.90
N ILE A 19 -2.84 -26.04 -8.66
CA ILE A 19 -1.66 -26.32 -9.47
C ILE A 19 -2.06 -27.21 -10.64
N ASN A 20 -1.93 -26.68 -11.86
CA ASN A 20 -2.29 -27.39 -13.09
C ASN A 20 -1.10 -28.16 -13.68
N ALA A 21 0.13 -27.67 -13.49
CA ALA A 21 1.33 -28.31 -13.97
C ALA A 21 2.56 -27.80 -13.20
N VAL A 22 3.54 -28.68 -13.00
CA VAL A 22 4.86 -28.35 -12.48
C VAL A 22 5.88 -29.02 -13.38
N LYS A 23 6.88 -28.27 -13.85
CA LYS A 23 7.95 -28.79 -14.71
C LYS A 23 9.28 -28.17 -14.31
N THR A 24 10.33 -28.97 -14.31
CA THR A 24 11.70 -28.48 -14.29
C THR A 24 12.06 -27.98 -15.68
N ALA A 25 12.86 -26.92 -15.78
CA ALA A 25 13.33 -26.36 -17.05
C ALA A 25 14.86 -26.49 -17.18
N PRO A 26 15.41 -27.73 -17.24
CA PRO A 26 16.84 -27.94 -17.43
C PRO A 26 17.24 -27.45 -18.83
N GLY A 27 18.15 -26.48 -18.88
CA GLY A 27 18.55 -25.83 -20.15
C GLY A 27 17.79 -24.54 -20.48
N ALA A 28 16.98 -24.00 -19.56
CA ALA A 28 16.72 -22.57 -19.58
C ALA A 28 18.08 -21.86 -19.49
N ASP A 29 18.38 -20.98 -20.45
CA ASP A 29 19.66 -20.27 -20.55
C ASP A 29 19.81 -19.30 -19.38
N ILE A 30 20.22 -19.87 -18.25
CA ILE A 30 20.43 -19.22 -16.97
C ILE A 30 21.82 -19.72 -16.64
N GLY A 31 22.80 -18.81 -16.64
CA GLY A 31 24.22 -19.14 -16.41
C GLY A 31 24.51 -19.57 -14.96
N THR A 32 23.65 -20.43 -14.40
CA THR A 32 23.68 -20.97 -13.05
C THR A 32 23.53 -22.49 -13.12
N ASP A 33 24.13 -23.19 -12.16
CA ASP A 33 23.96 -24.61 -11.89
C ASP A 33 22.58 -25.00 -11.34
N HIS A 34 21.70 -24.02 -11.08
CA HIS A 34 20.33 -24.26 -10.63
C HIS A 34 19.36 -24.55 -11.79
N CYS A 35 18.52 -25.58 -11.61
CA CYS A 35 17.44 -25.89 -12.54
C CYS A 35 16.11 -25.27 -12.07
N PRO A 36 15.57 -24.26 -12.78
CA PRO A 36 14.32 -23.61 -12.39
C PRO A 36 13.14 -24.57 -12.41
N VAL A 37 12.17 -24.28 -11.56
CA VAL A 37 10.86 -24.94 -11.57
C VAL A 37 9.78 -23.96 -12.01
N ILE A 38 9.04 -24.38 -13.03
CA ILE A 38 7.93 -23.65 -13.61
C ILE A 38 6.62 -24.31 -13.15
N ALA A 39 5.78 -23.54 -12.45
CA ALA A 39 4.47 -23.96 -12.02
C ALA A 39 3.36 -23.16 -12.70
N ARG A 40 2.36 -23.84 -13.26
CA ARG A 40 1.13 -23.22 -13.74
C ARG A 40 0.09 -23.30 -12.63
N ILE A 41 -0.29 -22.14 -12.08
CA ILE A 41 -1.25 -22.02 -10.98
C ILE A 41 -2.49 -21.25 -11.44
N CYS A 42 -3.67 -21.85 -11.29
CA CYS A 42 -4.96 -21.24 -11.65
C CYS A 42 -5.69 -20.74 -10.40
N VAL A 43 -5.45 -19.48 -10.02
CA VAL A 43 -6.12 -18.83 -8.89
C VAL A 43 -6.68 -17.46 -9.28
N LYS A 44 -7.84 -17.10 -8.72
CA LYS A 44 -8.37 -15.73 -8.82
C LYS A 44 -7.79 -14.89 -7.68
N LEU A 45 -6.90 -13.95 -8.02
CA LEU A 45 -6.33 -13.02 -7.05
C LEU A 45 -7.26 -11.83 -6.84
N LYS A 46 -7.47 -11.45 -5.58
CA LYS A 46 -8.14 -10.20 -5.24
C LYS A 46 -7.11 -9.07 -5.23
N LYS A 47 -7.44 -7.94 -5.85
CA LYS A 47 -6.60 -6.72 -5.76
C LYS A 47 -6.42 -6.36 -4.29
N ALA A 48 -5.17 -6.29 -3.83
CA ALA A 48 -4.85 -5.81 -2.50
C ALA A 48 -5.39 -4.39 -2.34
N LYS A 49 -6.30 -4.20 -1.37
CA LYS A 49 -6.73 -2.84 -0.99
C LYS A 49 -5.54 -2.19 -0.30
N LYS A 50 -5.16 -0.98 -0.71
CA LYS A 50 -4.20 -0.17 0.05
C LYS A 50 -4.79 -0.01 1.46
N LYS A 51 -4.06 -0.43 2.50
CA LYS A 51 -4.46 -0.14 3.87
C LYS A 51 -4.59 1.40 3.99
N PRO A 52 -5.63 1.92 4.66
CA PRO A 52 -5.74 3.34 4.90
C PRO A 52 -4.46 3.82 5.59
N ARG A 53 -3.92 4.94 5.13
CA ARG A 53 -2.74 5.55 5.76
C ARG A 53 -3.11 5.86 7.21
N SER A 54 -2.37 5.28 8.16
CA SER A 54 -2.59 5.57 9.57
C SER A 54 -2.25 7.03 9.84
N ILE A 55 -3.18 7.75 10.45
CA ILE A 55 -2.99 9.12 10.93
C ILE A 55 -2.52 9.01 12.38
N ASP A 56 -1.39 9.62 12.70
CA ASP A 56 -0.87 9.66 14.06
C ASP A 56 -1.35 10.93 14.77
N VAL A 57 -2.52 10.85 15.40
CA VAL A 57 -3.14 11.95 16.15
C VAL A 57 -2.30 12.43 17.33
N ARG A 58 -1.31 11.64 17.79
CA ARG A 58 -0.41 12.05 18.89
C ARG A 58 0.51 13.18 18.48
N LYS A 59 0.74 13.37 17.19
CA LYS A 59 1.51 14.51 16.68
C LYS A 59 0.83 15.86 16.92
N ILE A 60 -0.48 15.88 17.16
CA ILE A 60 -1.23 17.11 17.50
C ILE A 60 -0.84 17.62 18.90
N ILE A 61 -0.26 16.76 19.75
CA ILE A 61 0.22 17.14 21.09
C ILE A 61 1.46 18.05 20.98
N ASP A 62 2.23 17.93 19.89
CA ASP A 62 3.35 18.82 19.64
C ASP A 62 2.86 20.23 19.29
N LYS A 63 3.24 21.22 20.11
CA LYS A 63 2.79 22.62 19.97
C LYS A 63 3.17 23.23 18.62
N LYS A 64 4.29 22.80 18.03
CA LYS A 64 4.74 23.27 16.72
C LYS A 64 3.85 22.71 15.61
N THR A 65 3.66 21.40 15.59
CA THR A 65 2.77 20.72 14.63
C THR A 65 1.33 21.23 14.73
N LYS A 66 0.85 21.53 15.94
CA LYS A 66 -0.47 22.12 16.16
C LYS A 66 -0.59 23.52 15.54
N LYS A 67 0.39 24.39 15.77
CA LYS A 67 0.38 25.77 15.26
C LYS A 67 0.45 25.80 13.73
N GLU A 68 1.32 24.99 13.15
CA GLU A 68 1.44 24.85 11.68
C GLU A 68 0.13 24.32 11.04
N LEU A 69 -0.55 23.40 11.73
CA LEU A 69 -1.85 22.89 11.31
C LEU A 69 -2.94 23.96 11.39
N GLU A 70 -3.01 24.72 12.48
CA GLU A 70 -3.96 25.82 12.66
C GLU A 70 -3.77 26.93 11.61
N GLU A 71 -2.52 27.29 11.30
CA GLU A 71 -2.20 28.28 10.27
C GLU A 71 -2.58 27.79 8.85
N ASP A 72 -2.30 26.53 8.53
CA ASP A 72 -2.69 25.91 7.24
C ASP A 72 -4.23 25.79 7.12
N PHE A 73 -4.92 25.47 8.21
CA PHE A 73 -6.39 25.45 8.24
C PHE A 73 -6.96 26.85 8.06
N ALA A 74 -6.53 27.84 8.83
CA ALA A 74 -7.04 29.20 8.75
C ALA A 74 -6.87 29.80 7.34
N ARG A 75 -5.71 29.58 6.71
CA ARG A 75 -5.43 30.00 5.34
C ARG A 75 -6.36 29.34 4.33
N SER A 76 -6.59 28.04 4.46
CA SER A 76 -7.42 27.28 3.53
C SER A 76 -8.92 27.51 3.74
N PHE A 77 -9.33 27.83 4.98
CA PHE A 77 -10.72 28.05 5.38
C PHE A 77 -11.21 29.46 5.03
N GLY A 78 -10.34 30.48 5.14
CA GLY A 78 -10.66 31.86 4.76
C GLY A 78 -11.06 32.03 3.29
N GLY A 79 -10.66 31.11 2.41
CA GLY A 79 -11.07 31.09 1.00
C GLY A 79 -12.44 30.46 0.71
N ILE A 80 -13.05 29.76 1.68
CA ILE A 80 -14.30 29.00 1.48
C ILE A 80 -15.54 29.83 1.86
N ALA A 81 -15.40 30.74 2.83
CA ALA A 81 -16.52 31.49 3.41
C ALA A 81 -17.18 32.51 2.46
N ASN A 82 -16.57 32.82 1.30
CA ASN A 82 -17.01 33.88 0.39
C ASN A 82 -17.90 33.40 -0.77
N GLY A 83 -18.36 32.15 -0.77
CA GLY A 83 -19.15 31.57 -1.87
C GLY A 83 -20.56 31.17 -1.46
N THR A 84 -21.55 31.60 -2.23
CA THR A 84 -22.96 31.14 -2.26
C THR A 84 -23.09 29.68 -2.74
N GLN A 85 -22.26 28.78 -2.23
CA GLN A 85 -22.25 27.37 -2.64
C GLN A 85 -23.10 26.49 -1.73
N GLU A 86 -23.72 25.50 -2.36
CA GLU A 86 -24.52 24.47 -1.72
C GLU A 86 -23.74 23.78 -0.59
N ILE A 87 -24.37 23.63 0.58
CA ILE A 87 -23.75 23.12 1.82
C ILE A 87 -22.96 21.83 1.59
N LYS A 88 -23.45 20.96 0.69
CA LYS A 88 -22.83 19.67 0.36
C LYS A 88 -21.48 19.81 -0.35
N GLU A 89 -21.35 20.77 -1.27
CA GLU A 89 -20.08 21.04 -1.95
C GLU A 89 -19.06 21.63 -0.98
N MET A 90 -19.51 22.50 -0.09
CA MET A 90 -18.68 23.08 0.96
C MET A 90 -18.12 21.99 1.89
N TRP A 91 -18.96 21.03 2.31
CA TRP A 91 -18.51 19.88 3.11
C TRP A 91 -17.49 19.00 2.40
N GLN A 92 -17.62 18.79 1.08
CA GLN A 92 -16.65 18.03 0.29
C GLN A 92 -15.30 18.76 0.21
N LYS A 93 -15.32 20.08 -0.04
CA LYS A 93 -14.11 20.91 -0.03
C LYS A 93 -13.43 20.90 1.33
N LEU A 94 -14.21 21.03 2.41
CA LEU A 94 -13.71 20.95 3.78
C LEU A 94 -13.04 19.61 4.05
N LYS A 95 -13.71 18.51 3.70
CA LYS A 95 -13.19 17.15 3.90
C LYS A 95 -11.89 16.92 3.13
N LYS A 96 -11.77 17.49 1.93
CA LYS A 96 -10.56 17.42 1.11
C LYS A 96 -9.40 18.16 1.78
N ILE A 97 -9.62 19.42 2.18
CA ILE A 97 -8.61 20.25 2.87
C ILE A 97 -8.16 19.59 4.17
N PHE A 98 -9.11 19.09 4.96
CA PHE A 98 -8.82 18.37 6.19
C PHE A 98 -7.94 17.15 5.94
N ASN A 99 -8.26 16.34 4.93
CA ASN A 99 -7.46 15.16 4.59
C ASN A 99 -6.06 15.54 4.08
N GLU A 100 -5.93 16.61 3.30
CA GLU A 100 -4.65 17.10 2.77
C GLU A 100 -3.76 17.65 3.88
N ALA A 101 -4.30 18.48 4.77
CA ALA A 101 -3.58 19.02 5.93
C ALA A 101 -3.18 17.91 6.91
N SER A 102 -4.09 16.98 7.17
CA SER A 102 -3.83 15.80 8.00
C SER A 102 -2.76 14.89 7.37
N GLU A 103 -2.77 14.69 6.05
CA GLU A 103 -1.74 13.89 5.39
C GLU A 103 -0.36 14.56 5.40
N LYS A 104 -0.31 15.89 5.30
CA LYS A 104 0.93 16.66 5.35
C LYS A 104 1.58 16.63 6.73
N HIS A 105 0.78 16.81 7.78
CA HIS A 105 1.29 17.02 9.15
C HIS A 105 1.22 15.76 10.03
N LEU A 106 0.21 14.92 9.84
CA LEU A 106 -0.12 13.81 10.76
C LEU A 106 0.21 12.42 10.19
N LYS A 107 0.96 12.32 9.10
CA LYS A 107 1.37 11.04 8.50
C LYS A 107 2.12 10.18 9.52
N ALA A 108 1.63 8.96 9.80
CA ALA A 108 2.34 8.03 10.66
C ALA A 108 3.67 7.61 10.01
N LYS A 109 4.75 7.50 10.81
CA LYS A 109 6.00 6.89 10.34
C LYS A 109 5.72 5.40 10.06
N ARG A 110 6.08 4.95 8.87
CA ARG A 110 6.01 3.52 8.51
C ARG A 110 7.01 2.79 9.41
N LYS A 111 6.56 1.84 10.23
CA LYS A 111 7.48 0.88 10.85
C LYS A 111 8.12 0.11 9.68
N LEU A 112 9.42 0.24 9.51
CA LEU A 112 10.17 -0.80 8.81
C LEU A 112 10.14 -2.01 9.74
N ASP A 113 9.47 -3.07 9.30
CA ASP A 113 9.60 -4.37 9.95
C ASP A 113 11.06 -4.80 9.77
N LYS A 114 11.78 -4.95 10.90
CA LYS A 114 13.11 -5.56 10.97
C LYS A 114 12.96 -7.07 11.07
#